data_AF-A0A923AJK1-F1
#
_entry.id   AF-A0A923AJK1-F1
#
_cell.length_a   1.000
_cell.length_b   1.000
_cell.length_c   1.000
_cell.angle_alpha   90.00
_cell.angle_beta   90.00
_cell.angle_gamma   90.00
#
_symmetry.space_group_name_H-M   'P 1'
#
loop_
_entity.id
_entity.type
_entity.pdbx_description
1 polymer ?
#
loop_
_entity_poly.entity_id
_entity_poly.type
_entity_poly.pdbx_seq_one_letter_code
_entity_poly.pdbx_strand_id
1 'polypeptide(L)'
;MPMTKPMLLAEFVQLPPVYRARLVDGLASAIDPVASRARASHQFLRYQWFAAAIAAYGGAARTLVVEDATGPVIAMPLLGVGPRALGAATVPGCYWPFRSFPKVAGLDATAFEALADALARAANVV
;
A
#
# COMPACT_ATOMS: atom_id res chain seq x y z
N MET A 1 -11.78 -34.38 -36.63
CA MET A 1 -10.95 -33.86 -35.52
C MET A 1 -11.20 -32.37 -35.43
N PRO A 2 -11.65 -31.82 -34.29
CA PRO A 2 -11.85 -30.38 -34.19
C PRO A 2 -10.48 -29.70 -34.26
N MET A 3 -10.28 -28.83 -35.25
CA MET A 3 -9.11 -27.95 -35.28
C MET A 3 -9.25 -26.92 -34.18
N THR A 4 -8.39 -26.98 -33.17
CA THR A 4 -8.26 -25.94 -32.14
C THR A 4 -7.70 -24.68 -32.82
N LYS A 5 -8.57 -23.73 -33.18
CA LYS A 5 -8.12 -22.41 -33.67
C LYS A 5 -7.37 -21.71 -32.52
N PRO A 6 -6.12 -21.28 -32.72
CA PRO A 6 -5.41 -20.46 -31.73
C PRO A 6 -6.15 -19.13 -31.58
N MET A 7 -6.46 -18.75 -30.33
CA MET A 7 -7.06 -17.45 -30.02
C MET A 7 -5.95 -16.39 -29.97
N LEU A 8 -6.17 -15.26 -30.63
CA LEU A 8 -5.22 -14.15 -30.66
C LEU A 8 -5.33 -13.32 -29.38
N LEU A 9 -4.23 -12.72 -28.91
CA LEU A 9 -4.22 -11.89 -27.68
C LEU A 9 -5.26 -10.75 -27.72
N ALA A 10 -5.53 -10.21 -28.92
CA ALA A 10 -6.52 -9.16 -29.14
C ALA A 10 -7.99 -9.64 -29.02
N GLU A 11 -8.22 -10.96 -29.07
CA GLU A 11 -9.54 -11.58 -28.86
C GLU A 11 -9.82 -11.82 -27.36
N PHE A 12 -8.84 -11.60 -26.48
CA PHE A 12 -9.03 -11.68 -25.03
C PHE A 12 -9.57 -10.35 -24.49
N VAL A 13 -10.66 -10.42 -23.73
CA VAL A 13 -11.06 -9.31 -22.86
C VAL A 13 -10.16 -9.35 -21.63
N GLN A 14 -9.23 -8.39 -21.54
CA GLN A 14 -8.45 -8.21 -20.32
C GLN A 14 -9.37 -7.70 -19.21
N LEU A 15 -9.56 -8.52 -18.17
CA LEU A 15 -10.29 -8.09 -16.99
C LEU A 15 -9.50 -6.99 -16.26
N PRO A 16 -10.18 -6.06 -15.56
CA PRO A 16 -9.51 -5.08 -14.71
C PRO A 16 -8.58 -5.75 -13.70
N PRO A 17 -7.49 -5.06 -13.29
CA PRO A 17 -6.61 -5.57 -12.24
C PRO A 17 -7.41 -5.92 -10.97
N VAL A 18 -7.16 -7.11 -10.42
CA VAL A 18 -7.71 -7.50 -9.13
C VAL A 18 -6.68 -7.12 -8.07
N TYR A 19 -7.07 -6.19 -7.20
CA TYR A 19 -6.25 -5.79 -6.06
C TYR A 19 -6.63 -6.58 -4.81
N ARG A 20 -5.62 -7.02 -4.07
CA ARG A 20 -5.78 -7.66 -2.76
C ARG A 20 -5.05 -6.84 -1.72
N ALA A 21 -5.74 -6.56 -0.62
CA ALA A 21 -5.18 -5.84 0.49
C ALA A 21 -5.00 -6.78 1.70
N ARG A 22 -3.86 -6.66 2.37
CA ARG A 22 -3.56 -7.37 3.62
C ARG A 22 -2.92 -6.43 4.63
N LEU A 23 -3.25 -6.65 5.90
CA LEU A 23 -2.60 -5.97 7.01
C LEU A 23 -1.56 -6.90 7.63
N VAL A 24 -0.37 -6.38 7.88
CA VAL A 24 0.69 -7.11 8.59
C VAL A 24 1.19 -6.30 9.77
N ASP A 25 1.67 -7.00 10.80
CA ASP A 25 2.35 -6.36 11.92
C ASP A 25 3.78 -5.95 11.53
N GLY A 26 4.20 -4.78 11.99
CA GLY A 26 5.49 -4.16 11.68
C GLY A 26 5.53 -3.38 10.37
N LEU A 27 6.75 -2.95 10.00
CA LEU A 27 7.05 -2.35 8.70
C LEU A 27 7.29 -3.45 7.66
N ALA A 28 6.51 -3.47 6.59
CA ALA A 28 6.66 -4.47 5.54
C ALA A 28 7.89 -4.21 4.65
N SER A 29 8.57 -5.28 4.23
CA SER A 29 9.62 -5.22 3.20
C SER A 29 9.10 -4.72 1.84
N ALA A 30 7.78 -4.72 1.62
CA ALA A 30 7.12 -4.18 0.44
C ALA A 30 7.30 -2.66 0.26
N ILE A 31 7.69 -1.93 1.31
CA ILE A 31 7.89 -0.47 1.28
C ILE A 31 8.90 -0.06 0.20
N ASP A 32 10.09 -0.68 0.19
CA ASP A 32 11.15 -0.27 -0.74
C ASP A 32 10.84 -0.60 -2.20
N PRO A 33 10.36 -1.81 -2.56
CA PRO A 33 9.94 -2.12 -3.93
C PRO A 33 8.83 -1.20 -4.44
N VAL A 34 7.87 -0.81 -3.60
CA VAL A 34 6.80 0.12 -3.99
C VAL A 34 7.35 1.54 -4.18
N ALA A 35 8.14 2.03 -3.22
CA ALA A 35 8.76 3.35 -3.29
C ALA A 35 9.65 3.51 -4.53
N SER A 36 10.34 2.46 -4.97
CA SER A 36 11.17 2.50 -6.19
C SER A 36 10.40 2.80 -7.47
N ARG A 37 9.12 2.46 -7.50
CA ARG A 37 8.20 2.64 -8.63
C ARG A 37 7.26 3.83 -8.43
N ALA A 38 7.45 4.61 -7.35
CA ALA A 38 6.68 5.81 -7.11
C ALA A 38 7.10 6.95 -8.04
N ARG A 39 6.29 8.01 -8.09
CA ARG A 39 6.69 9.28 -8.72
C ARG A 39 7.97 9.79 -8.06
N ALA A 40 8.86 10.40 -8.84
CA ALA A 40 10.18 10.86 -8.36
C ALA A 40 10.12 11.62 -7.03
N SER A 41 9.12 12.49 -6.84
CA SER A 41 8.93 13.27 -5.60
C SER A 41 8.62 12.45 -4.35
N HIS A 42 8.29 11.16 -4.46
CA HIS A 42 7.88 10.28 -3.36
C HIS A 42 8.75 9.03 -3.24
N GLN A 43 9.76 8.85 -4.10
CA GLN A 43 10.64 7.68 -4.06
C GLN A 43 11.51 7.60 -2.80
N PHE A 44 11.62 8.70 -2.05
CA PHE A 44 12.33 8.74 -0.77
C PHE A 44 11.55 8.10 0.39
N LEU A 45 10.24 7.82 0.23
CA LEU A 45 9.38 7.19 1.25
C LEU A 45 9.72 5.69 1.39
N ARG A 46 10.94 5.43 1.86
CA ARG A 46 11.58 4.12 1.99
C ARG A 46 11.44 3.57 3.40
N TYR A 47 11.80 2.30 3.58
CA TYR A 47 11.72 1.60 4.86
C TYR A 47 12.38 2.41 5.98
N GLN A 48 13.60 2.91 5.71
CA GLN A 48 14.39 3.67 6.68
C GLN A 48 13.74 5.00 7.09
N TRP A 49 12.98 5.65 6.19
CA TRP A 49 12.24 6.86 6.52
C TRP A 49 11.21 6.59 7.62
N PHE A 50 10.46 5.50 7.50
CA PHE A 50 9.45 5.12 8.49
C PHE A 50 10.08 4.53 9.76
N ALA A 51 11.13 3.73 9.61
CA ALA A 51 11.86 3.16 10.75
C ALA A 51 12.47 4.24 11.64
N ALA A 52 13.05 5.29 11.05
CA ALA A 52 13.57 6.44 11.78
C ALA A 52 12.48 7.19 12.55
N ALA A 53 11.31 7.40 11.94
CA ALA A 53 10.17 8.02 12.62
C ALA A 53 9.69 7.20 13.83
N ILE A 54 9.60 5.86 13.68
CA ILE A 54 9.21 4.98 14.78
C ILE A 54 10.28 4.96 15.88
N ALA A 55 11.56 4.94 15.51
CA ALA A 55 12.65 4.99 16.47
C ALA A 55 12.64 6.31 17.28
N ALA A 56 12.28 7.43 16.66
CA ALA A 56 12.22 8.74 17.30
C ALA A 56 10.98 8.94 18.18
N TYR A 57 9.81 8.48 17.72
CA TYR A 57 8.52 8.79 18.35
C TYR A 57 7.85 7.60 19.04
N GLY A 58 8.39 6.40 18.88
CA GLY A 58 7.82 5.16 19.38
C GLY A 58 6.56 4.71 18.63
N GLY A 59 6.00 3.60 19.08
CA GLY A 59 4.75 3.03 18.57
C GLY A 59 4.92 1.66 17.91
N ALA A 60 3.82 0.92 17.86
CA ALA A 60 3.74 -0.39 17.19
C ALA A 60 3.18 -0.21 15.78
N ALA A 61 4.04 -0.36 14.78
CA ALA A 61 3.63 -0.25 13.39
C ALA A 61 2.84 -1.47 12.93
N ARG A 62 1.89 -1.21 12.04
CA ARG A 62 1.31 -2.20 11.12
C ARG A 62 1.46 -1.64 9.71
N THR A 63 1.51 -2.50 8.69
CA THR A 63 1.56 -2.06 7.29
C THR A 63 0.39 -2.67 6.53
N LEU A 64 -0.39 -1.81 5.88
CA LEU A 64 -1.39 -2.25 4.90
C LEU A 64 -0.72 -2.33 3.54
N VAL A 65 -0.69 -3.52 2.95
CA VAL A 65 -0.11 -3.77 1.63
C VAL A 65 -1.23 -4.08 0.65
N VAL A 66 -1.27 -3.36 -0.47
CA VAL A 66 -2.12 -3.68 -1.62
C VAL A 66 -1.25 -4.27 -2.71
N GLU A 67 -1.68 -5.38 -3.28
CA GLU A 67 -0.94 -6.16 -4.28
C GLU A 67 -1.85 -6.44 -5.49
N ASP A 68 -1.28 -6.43 -6.69
CA ASP A 68 -1.90 -6.95 -7.92
C ASP A 68 -1.19 -8.24 -8.38
N ALA A 69 -1.47 -8.70 -9.60
CA ALA A 69 -0.84 -9.90 -10.16
C ALA A 69 0.70 -9.77 -10.33
N THR A 70 1.24 -8.56 -10.36
CA THR A 70 2.67 -8.26 -10.54
C THR A 70 3.43 -8.05 -9.22
N GLY A 71 2.70 -7.88 -8.11
CA GLY A 71 3.27 -7.73 -6.77
C GLY A 71 2.70 -6.52 -6.02
N PRO A 72 3.39 -6.02 -4.97
CA PRO A 72 2.87 -4.93 -4.16
C PRO A 72 2.83 -3.63 -4.95
N VAL A 73 1.73 -2.88 -4.82
CA VAL A 73 1.53 -1.59 -5.49
C VAL A 73 1.34 -0.43 -4.52
N ILE A 74 0.91 -0.72 -3.29
CA ILE A 74 0.81 0.24 -2.18
C ILE A 74 1.37 -0.44 -0.94
N ALA A 75 2.16 0.28 -0.15
CA ALA A 75 2.55 -0.15 1.20
C ALA A 75 2.37 1.02 2.14
N MET A 76 1.34 0.99 3.00
CA MET A 76 0.97 2.08 3.89
C MET A 76 1.28 1.70 5.35
N PRO A 77 2.35 2.25 5.94
CA PRO A 77 2.62 2.12 7.36
C PRO A 77 1.57 2.87 8.18
N LEU A 78 1.17 2.30 9.31
CA LEU A 78 0.17 2.83 10.23
C LEU A 78 0.70 2.71 11.67
N LEU A 79 0.56 3.79 12.44
CA LEU A 79 0.74 3.82 13.88
C LEU A 79 -0.59 4.15 14.55
N GLY A 80 -0.95 3.40 15.59
CA GLY A 80 -2.10 3.75 16.43
C GLY A 80 -1.83 5.04 17.22
N VAL A 81 -2.84 5.90 17.33
CA VAL A 81 -2.73 7.18 18.04
C VAL A 81 -3.86 7.27 19.07
N GLY A 82 -3.54 7.72 20.29
CA GLY A 82 -4.51 7.88 21.36
C GLY A 82 -5.05 6.55 21.93
N PRO A 83 -6.17 6.60 22.67
CA PRO A 83 -6.77 5.41 23.28
C PRO A 83 -7.15 4.35 22.24
N ARG A 84 -6.79 3.08 22.52
CA ARG A 84 -7.07 1.95 21.62
C ARG A 84 -8.55 1.82 21.24
N ALA A 85 -9.46 2.21 22.13
CA ALA A 85 -10.91 2.17 21.90
C ALA A 85 -11.37 3.11 20.77
N LEU A 86 -10.63 4.19 20.48
CA LEU A 86 -10.95 5.10 19.37
C LEU A 86 -10.54 4.53 18.02
N GLY A 87 -9.62 3.55 18.00
CA GLY A 87 -9.14 2.93 16.75
C GLY A 87 -8.39 3.88 15.82
N ALA A 88 -7.98 5.06 16.29
CA ALA A 88 -7.32 6.08 15.49
C ALA A 88 -5.93 5.62 15.03
N ALA A 89 -5.59 5.87 13.76
CA ALA A 89 -4.27 5.56 13.20
C ALA A 89 -3.75 6.69 12.30
N THR A 90 -2.44 6.84 12.23
CA THR A 90 -1.74 7.82 11.38
C THR A 90 -0.59 7.17 10.62
N VAL A 91 -0.19 7.78 9.50
CA VAL A 91 1.03 7.37 8.78
C VAL A 91 2.25 8.00 9.47
N PRO A 92 3.25 7.19 9.90
CA PRO A 92 4.48 7.73 10.46
C PRO A 92 5.25 8.57 9.44
N GLY A 93 5.98 9.58 9.91
CA GLY A 93 6.87 10.37 9.07
C GLY A 93 7.68 11.37 9.90
N CYS A 94 8.95 11.54 9.55
CA CYS A 94 9.90 12.38 10.29
C CYS A 94 9.62 13.89 10.17
N TYR A 95 8.90 14.29 9.12
CA TYR A 95 8.66 15.70 8.80
C TYR A 95 7.30 15.90 8.11
N TRP A 96 6.59 16.96 8.50
CA TRP A 96 5.40 17.45 7.79
C TRP A 96 5.87 18.41 6.69
N PRO A 97 5.45 18.28 5.41
CA PRO A 97 4.19 17.71 4.92
C PRO A 97 4.26 16.25 4.41
N PHE A 98 5.40 15.57 4.53
CA PHE A 98 5.60 14.24 3.93
C PHE A 98 5.10 13.07 4.79
N ARG A 99 3.96 13.24 5.44
CA ARG A 99 3.19 12.15 6.08
C ARG A 99 2.36 11.43 5.02
N SER A 100 3.06 10.79 4.09
CA SER A 100 2.46 10.00 3.00
C SER A 100 3.07 8.60 3.00
N PHE A 101 2.64 7.76 2.07
CA PHE A 101 3.06 6.36 1.98
C PHE A 101 3.45 6.02 0.53
N PRO A 102 4.35 5.04 0.34
CA PRO A 102 4.75 4.61 -0.99
C PRO A 102 3.59 3.95 -1.73
N LYS A 103 3.44 4.39 -2.99
CA LYS A 103 2.55 3.80 -3.99
C LYS A 103 3.21 3.87 -5.36
N VAL A 104 2.93 2.88 -6.21
CA VAL A 104 3.35 2.89 -7.62
C VAL A 104 2.71 4.08 -8.34
N ALA A 105 3.43 4.68 -9.28
CA ALA A 105 2.89 5.75 -10.11
C ALA A 105 1.81 5.22 -11.08
N GLY A 106 0.74 5.99 -11.28
CA GLY A 106 -0.27 5.67 -12.29
C GLY A 106 -1.30 4.62 -11.89
N LEU A 107 -1.45 4.31 -10.59
CA LEU A 107 -2.51 3.44 -10.11
C LEU A 107 -3.90 4.01 -10.42
N ASP A 108 -4.81 3.10 -10.76
CA ASP A 108 -6.23 3.37 -10.97
C ASP A 108 -6.99 3.54 -9.64
N ALA A 109 -8.27 3.92 -9.73
CA ALA A 109 -9.11 4.15 -8.56
C ALA A 109 -9.38 2.88 -7.75
N THR A 110 -9.49 1.72 -8.43
CA THR A 110 -9.79 0.43 -7.81
C THR A 110 -8.69 -0.03 -6.84
N ALA A 111 -7.42 0.36 -7.08
CA ALA A 111 -6.35 0.14 -6.10
C ALA A 111 -6.60 0.92 -4.79
N PHE A 112 -7.12 2.14 -4.88
CA PHE A 112 -7.45 2.97 -3.70
C PHE A 112 -8.75 2.52 -3.02
N GLU A 113 -9.71 1.97 -3.75
CA GLU A 113 -10.90 1.33 -3.18
C GLU A 113 -10.49 0.12 -2.33
N ALA A 114 -9.64 -0.76 -2.84
CA ALA A 114 -9.11 -1.89 -2.09
C ALA A 114 -8.33 -1.45 -0.82
N LEU A 115 -7.57 -0.35 -0.92
CA LEU A 115 -6.90 0.27 0.22
C LEU A 115 -7.90 0.77 1.26
N ALA A 116 -8.90 1.56 0.84
CA ALA A 116 -9.90 2.17 1.71
C ALA A 116 -10.75 1.12 2.42
N ASP A 117 -11.17 0.08 1.69
CA ASP A 117 -11.91 -1.05 2.25
C ASP A 117 -11.12 -1.78 3.34
N ALA A 118 -9.83 -2.04 3.09
CA ALA A 118 -8.97 -2.66 4.08
C ALA A 118 -8.68 -1.74 5.26
N LEU A 119 -8.56 -0.43 5.02
CA LEU A 119 -8.35 0.57 6.04
C LEU A 119 -9.54 0.68 6.99
N ALA A 120 -10.76 0.74 6.45
CA ALA A 120 -12.00 0.79 7.20
C ALA A 120 -12.19 -0.44 8.11
N ARG A 121 -11.65 -1.61 7.72
CA ARG A 121 -11.63 -2.81 8.57
C ARG A 121 -10.52 -2.80 9.63
N ALA A 122 -9.45 -2.03 9.42
CA ALA A 122 -8.24 -2.07 10.23
C ALA A 122 -8.13 -0.95 11.28
N ALA A 123 -8.76 0.20 11.04
CA ALA A 123 -8.69 1.39 11.88
C ALA A 123 -9.80 2.40 11.53
N ASN A 124 -10.11 3.29 12.48
CA ASN A 124 -10.71 4.59 12.15
C ASN A 124 -9.54 5.52 11.81
N VAL A 125 -9.47 6.11 10.62
CA VAL A 125 -8.35 7.00 10.26
C VAL A 125 -8.77 8.45 10.48
N VAL A 126 -7.91 9.21 11.17
CA VAL A 126 -8.11 10.63 11.52
C VAL A 126 -7.11 11.47 10.73
#